data_AF-A0AAN7UPB6-F1
#
_entry.id   AF-A0AAN7UPB6-F1
#
_cell.length_a   1.000
_cell.length_b   1.000
_cell.length_c   1.000
_cell.angle_alpha   90.00
_cell.angle_beta   90.00
_cell.angle_gamma   90.00
#
_symmetry.space_group_name_H-M   'P 1'
#
loop_
_entity.id
_entity.type
_entity.pdbx_description
1 polymer ?
#
loop_
_entity_poly.entity_id
_entity_poly.type
_entity_poly.pdbx_seq_one_letter_code
_entity_poly.pdbx_strand_id
1 'polypeptide(L)'
;MQNNLEDVRLIQERITQYFEQDEEKRFEMVGAVASGMFGITWKLKYKESAQSGSRYIILKTDRNQGIPGQEDYSDESGLENMTLDEIKYLKALQWAKHVISGVEVKNDPLRRVFEGIPSHNMDIDTWLYMEWIEKMVIAMGWPPAKPDGDNPKPVIEEVSGMPHGGLIHHDMHEGNIMIGDLIPTDSGMEHTLTPILYLIDLGCMRKVEDNLQQNVLAIHENTFDMGLAMIGLITQNEHLGEDIVVSARDARLFQLHNNGPRVLTNGHMILPGPDGVDPYPWVDYHLRLLVCACLATQPHERIGPHRLHNFLKHYIRERDQQFYATKYRNNGYSESDERIRWIFSELVFNA
;
A
#
# COMPACT_ATOMS: atom_id res chain seq x y z
N MET A 1 5.30 6.21 -27.45
CA MET A 1 6.28 5.38 -26.72
C MET A 1 7.66 6.04 -26.69
N GLN A 2 8.29 6.37 -27.83
CA GLN A 2 9.61 7.04 -27.85
C GLN A 2 9.68 8.33 -27.00
N ASN A 3 8.73 9.26 -27.13
CA ASN A 3 8.73 10.52 -26.37
C ASN A 3 8.89 10.29 -24.85
N ASN A 4 8.19 9.30 -24.28
CA ASN A 4 8.24 8.97 -22.85
C ASN A 4 9.67 8.67 -22.35
N LEU A 5 10.51 8.06 -23.20
CA LEU A 5 11.91 7.78 -22.86
C LEU A 5 12.80 9.03 -22.92
N GLU A 6 12.45 10.02 -23.76
CA GLU A 6 13.16 11.30 -23.82
C GLU A 6 12.71 12.22 -22.66
N ASP A 7 11.40 12.26 -22.34
CA ASP A 7 10.85 12.94 -21.16
C ASP A 7 11.59 12.49 -19.88
N VAL A 8 11.63 11.16 -19.65
CA VAL A 8 12.33 10.55 -18.51
C VAL A 8 13.81 10.92 -18.51
N ARG A 9 14.50 10.88 -19.66
CA ARG A 9 15.93 11.19 -19.70
C ARG A 9 16.22 12.66 -19.35
N LEU A 10 15.43 13.59 -19.88
CA LEU A 10 15.55 15.04 -19.61
C LEU A 10 15.30 15.37 -18.13
N ILE A 11 14.32 14.71 -17.51
CA ILE A 11 14.01 14.89 -16.08
C ILE A 11 15.13 14.29 -15.22
N GLN A 12 15.67 13.11 -15.57
CA GLN A 12 16.81 12.52 -14.89
C GLN A 12 18.07 13.40 -14.97
N GLU A 13 18.35 13.98 -16.14
CA GLU A 13 19.45 14.94 -16.36
C GLU A 13 19.30 16.17 -15.45
N ARG A 14 18.10 16.78 -15.39
CA ARG A 14 17.83 17.95 -14.51
C ARG A 14 18.00 17.61 -13.03
N ILE A 15 17.41 16.50 -12.56
CA ILE A 15 17.53 16.06 -11.16
C ILE A 15 18.99 15.79 -10.80
N THR A 16 19.76 15.20 -11.71
CA THR A 16 21.19 14.93 -11.50
C THR A 16 22.00 16.22 -11.36
N GLN A 17 21.76 17.24 -12.20
CA GLN A 17 22.42 18.55 -12.10
C GLN A 17 22.16 19.25 -10.75
N TYR A 18 20.96 19.08 -10.19
CA TYR A 18 20.61 19.57 -8.85
C TYR A 18 21.37 18.83 -7.74
N PHE A 19 21.46 17.50 -7.80
CA PHE A 19 22.27 16.71 -6.85
C PHE A 19 23.77 16.98 -6.98
N GLU A 20 24.25 17.36 -8.16
CA GLU A 20 25.62 17.84 -8.35
C GLU A 20 25.91 19.16 -7.62
N GLN A 21 24.89 19.96 -7.25
CA GLN A 21 25.08 21.16 -6.41
C GLN A 21 25.11 20.87 -4.90
N ASP A 22 24.87 19.62 -4.47
CA ASP A 22 25.00 19.26 -3.05
C ASP A 22 26.48 19.18 -2.63
N GLU A 23 26.91 20.11 -1.78
CA GLU A 23 28.31 20.24 -1.33
C GLU A 23 28.84 18.97 -0.65
N GLU A 24 28.00 18.28 0.11
CA GLU A 24 28.33 17.01 0.78
C GLU A 24 28.27 15.78 -0.14
N LYS A 25 27.79 15.94 -1.39
CA LYS A 25 27.55 14.89 -2.39
C LYS A 25 26.72 13.74 -1.80
N ARG A 26 25.59 14.09 -1.18
CA ARG A 26 24.71 13.18 -0.42
C ARG A 26 23.85 12.27 -1.29
N PHE A 27 23.65 12.62 -2.56
CA PHE A 27 22.76 11.91 -3.47
C PHE A 27 23.53 11.35 -4.68
N GLU A 28 23.13 10.16 -5.11
CA GLU A 28 23.63 9.43 -6.27
C GLU A 28 22.42 8.85 -7.01
N MET A 29 22.13 9.35 -8.21
CA MET A 29 21.01 8.88 -9.03
C MET A 29 21.29 7.47 -9.56
N VAL A 30 20.42 6.50 -9.27
CA VAL A 30 20.51 5.14 -9.82
C VAL A 30 19.71 5.02 -11.12
N GLY A 31 18.54 5.67 -11.18
CA GLY A 31 17.68 5.76 -12.36
C GLY A 31 16.19 5.70 -12.03
N ALA A 32 15.35 5.79 -13.05
CA ALA A 32 13.91 5.55 -12.92
C ALA A 32 13.63 4.08 -12.58
N VAL A 33 12.63 3.84 -11.73
CA VAL A 33 12.11 2.50 -11.37
C VAL A 33 10.63 2.31 -11.74
N ALA A 34 9.86 3.41 -11.85
CA ALA A 34 8.50 3.38 -12.39
C ALA A 34 8.14 4.71 -13.08
N SER A 35 7.14 4.68 -13.95
CA SER A 35 6.50 5.88 -14.52
C SER A 35 5.00 5.63 -14.55
N GLY A 36 4.27 6.38 -13.73
CA GLY A 36 2.81 6.34 -13.64
C GLY A 36 2.14 7.40 -14.51
N MET A 37 0.84 7.58 -14.31
CA MET A 37 0.06 8.62 -14.99
C MET A 37 0.50 10.03 -14.58
N PHE A 38 0.77 10.24 -13.28
CA PHE A 38 1.00 11.56 -12.69
C PHE A 38 2.49 11.88 -12.42
N GLY A 39 3.39 10.91 -12.52
CA GLY A 39 4.79 11.12 -12.15
C GLY A 39 5.76 10.02 -12.56
N ILE A 40 7.03 10.26 -12.24
CA ILE A 40 8.15 9.33 -12.43
C ILE A 40 8.78 9.05 -11.06
N THR A 41 9.06 7.79 -10.79
CA THR A 41 9.61 7.30 -9.53
C THR A 41 11.06 6.89 -9.75
N TRP A 42 11.97 7.45 -8.97
CA TRP A 42 13.42 7.32 -9.09
C TRP A 42 14.02 6.60 -7.89
N LYS A 43 14.97 5.70 -8.13
CA LYS A 43 15.83 5.14 -7.08
C LYS A 43 17.09 5.99 -6.97
N LEU A 44 17.35 6.49 -5.78
CA LEU A 44 18.59 7.19 -5.42
C LEU A 44 19.35 6.39 -4.37
N LYS A 45 20.64 6.65 -4.25
CA LYS A 45 21.48 6.28 -3.11
C LYS A 45 21.82 7.54 -2.33
N TYR A 46 21.58 7.51 -1.02
CA TYR A 46 21.59 8.67 -0.13
C TYR A 46 22.38 8.40 1.15
N LYS A 47 23.16 9.39 1.60
CA LYS A 47 23.83 9.43 2.91
C LYS A 47 23.40 10.71 3.64
N GLU A 48 23.11 10.65 4.94
CA GLU A 48 22.63 11.83 5.70
C GLU A 48 23.72 12.91 5.85
N SER A 49 24.97 12.49 5.92
CA SER A 49 26.16 13.34 5.81
C SER A 49 27.28 12.64 5.03
N ALA A 50 28.30 13.40 4.65
CA ALA A 50 29.53 12.89 4.02
C ALA A 50 30.24 11.73 4.77
N GLN A 51 29.93 11.51 6.06
CA GLN A 51 30.56 10.49 6.92
C GLN A 51 29.63 9.31 7.25
N SER A 52 28.35 9.41 6.92
CA SER A 52 27.35 8.37 7.21
C SER A 52 27.32 7.27 6.14
N GLY A 53 26.86 6.08 6.50
CA GLY A 53 26.62 4.99 5.54
C GLY A 53 25.49 5.33 4.57
N SER A 54 25.64 4.93 3.30
CA SER A 54 24.63 5.16 2.26
C SER A 54 23.52 4.12 2.30
N ARG A 55 22.26 4.56 2.25
CA ARG A 55 21.05 3.74 2.02
C ARG A 55 20.44 4.08 0.66
N TYR A 56 19.56 3.25 0.12
CA TYR A 56 18.71 3.68 -1.01
C TYR A 56 17.53 4.52 -0.52
N ILE A 57 17.08 5.48 -1.33
CA ILE A 57 15.81 6.20 -1.15
C ILE A 57 15.01 6.29 -2.45
N ILE A 58 13.69 6.47 -2.39
CA ILE A 58 12.81 6.70 -3.53
C ILE A 58 12.40 8.17 -3.58
N LEU A 59 12.54 8.79 -4.75
CA LEU A 59 12.00 10.11 -5.10
C LEU A 59 10.82 9.92 -6.06
N LYS A 60 9.72 10.64 -5.87
CA LYS A 60 8.59 10.72 -6.81
C LYS A 60 8.51 12.16 -7.33
N THR A 61 8.54 12.37 -8.64
CA THR A 61 8.45 13.69 -9.27
C THR A 61 7.26 13.79 -10.21
N ASP A 62 6.61 14.95 -10.25
CA ASP A 62 5.59 15.27 -11.26
C ASP A 62 6.17 15.11 -12.68
N ARG A 63 5.36 14.63 -13.61
CA ARG A 63 5.71 14.40 -15.01
C ARG A 63 5.75 15.71 -15.83
N ASN A 64 4.85 16.65 -15.53
CA ASN A 64 4.58 17.83 -16.34
C ASN A 64 5.59 18.95 -16.08
N GLN A 65 5.94 19.19 -14.81
CA GLN A 65 6.89 20.25 -14.40
C GLN A 65 8.34 19.98 -14.88
N GLY A 66 8.60 18.79 -15.40
CA GLY A 66 9.90 18.35 -15.90
C GLY A 66 10.29 18.87 -17.29
N ILE A 67 9.34 19.28 -18.15
CA ILE A 67 9.59 19.49 -19.58
C ILE A 67 9.79 20.98 -19.90
N PRO A 68 10.97 21.42 -20.37
CA PRO A 68 11.23 22.84 -20.61
C PRO A 68 10.51 23.33 -21.88
N GLY A 69 9.55 24.24 -21.72
CA GLY A 69 8.85 24.88 -22.84
C GLY A 69 7.45 24.32 -23.16
N GLN A 70 6.91 23.42 -22.33
CA GLN A 70 5.46 23.36 -22.19
C GLN A 70 5.02 24.54 -21.32
N GLU A 71 4.02 25.28 -21.77
CA GLU A 71 3.23 26.15 -20.89
C GLU A 71 2.34 25.26 -20.01
N ASP A 72 2.15 25.64 -18.74
CA ASP A 72 1.32 24.88 -17.81
C ASP A 72 -0.13 24.84 -18.30
N TYR A 73 -0.63 23.65 -18.65
CA TYR A 73 -2.06 23.39 -18.84
C TYR A 73 -2.77 23.25 -17.47
N SER A 74 -2.45 24.15 -16.54
CA SER A 74 -2.95 24.22 -15.16
C SER A 74 -4.32 24.90 -15.08
N ASP A 75 -5.28 24.44 -15.89
CA ASP A 75 -6.60 25.07 -16.03
C ASP A 75 -7.75 24.05 -15.89
N GLU A 76 -7.65 23.15 -14.90
CA GLU A 76 -8.82 22.42 -14.35
C GLU A 76 -8.61 21.83 -12.94
N SER A 77 -8.36 22.69 -11.94
CA SER A 77 -8.71 22.57 -10.49
C SER A 77 -8.47 21.27 -9.66
N GLY A 78 -7.84 20.22 -10.20
CA GLY A 78 -7.70 18.92 -9.54
C GLY A 78 -6.26 18.41 -9.32
N LEU A 79 -5.39 18.49 -10.34
CA LEU A 79 -4.09 17.81 -10.31
C LEU A 79 -3.08 18.42 -9.32
N GLU A 80 -3.02 19.76 -9.21
CA GLU A 80 -2.03 20.45 -8.36
C GLU A 80 -2.08 20.05 -6.88
N ASN A 81 -3.21 19.51 -6.42
CA ASN A 81 -3.40 19.10 -5.03
C ASN A 81 -2.86 17.70 -4.72
N MET A 82 -2.74 16.77 -5.68
CA MET A 82 -2.48 15.35 -5.39
C MET A 82 -1.16 15.13 -4.64
N THR A 83 -0.08 15.81 -5.05
CA THR A 83 1.21 15.75 -4.35
C THR A 83 1.15 16.36 -2.94
N LEU A 84 0.39 17.45 -2.77
CA LEU A 84 0.19 18.12 -1.47
C LEU A 84 -0.70 17.30 -0.52
N ASP A 85 -1.71 16.62 -1.06
CA ASP A 85 -2.55 15.68 -0.34
C ASP A 85 -1.76 14.43 0.07
N GLU A 86 -0.94 13.86 -0.82
CA GLU A 86 0.00 12.78 -0.46
C GLU A 86 0.88 13.21 0.72
N ILE A 87 1.58 14.35 0.64
CA ILE A 87 2.38 14.93 1.75
C ILE A 87 1.58 15.05 3.05
N LYS A 88 0.34 15.54 2.97
CA LYS A 88 -0.56 15.79 4.11
C LYS A 88 -1.01 14.48 4.77
N TYR A 89 -1.40 13.47 4.00
CA TYR A 89 -1.85 12.19 4.54
C TYR A 89 -0.68 11.33 5.04
N LEU A 90 0.49 11.41 4.41
CA LEU A 90 1.74 10.86 4.95
C LEU A 90 2.05 11.43 6.34
N LYS A 91 1.98 12.76 6.50
CA LYS A 91 2.17 13.41 7.82
C LYS A 91 1.08 13.05 8.83
N ALA A 92 -0.14 12.77 8.39
CA ALA A 92 -1.21 12.29 9.27
C ALA A 92 -1.03 10.82 9.69
N LEU A 93 -0.38 10.00 8.86
CA LEU A 93 -0.26 8.55 9.04
C LEU A 93 1.16 8.06 9.40
N GLN A 94 2.15 8.96 9.52
CA GLN A 94 3.58 8.66 9.79
C GLN A 94 3.88 7.80 11.05
N TRP A 95 2.89 7.61 11.93
CA TRP A 95 3.01 6.79 13.14
C TRP A 95 2.35 5.41 13.01
N ALA A 96 1.65 5.15 11.92
CA ALA A 96 1.26 3.80 11.53
C ALA A 96 2.49 3.07 10.98
N LYS A 97 2.83 1.93 11.57
CA LYS A 97 3.82 1.00 11.02
C LYS A 97 3.43 0.57 9.60
N HIS A 98 2.12 0.50 9.34
CA HIS A 98 1.46 0.01 8.11
C HIS A 98 0.98 1.14 7.19
N VAL A 99 1.64 2.29 7.25
CA VAL A 99 1.59 3.30 6.20
C VAL A 99 3.01 3.78 5.91
N ILE A 100 3.27 4.05 4.64
CA ILE A 100 4.58 4.46 4.14
C ILE A 100 5.06 5.77 4.78
N SER A 101 6.29 5.77 5.29
CA SER A 101 6.82 6.86 6.11
C SER A 101 7.67 7.87 5.32
N GLY A 102 7.52 9.15 5.67
CA GLY A 102 8.29 10.27 5.12
C GLY A 102 9.78 10.22 5.46
N VAL A 103 10.65 10.55 4.50
CA VAL A 103 12.08 10.82 4.77
C VAL A 103 12.35 12.32 4.75
N GLU A 104 12.65 12.91 5.90
CA GLU A 104 13.12 14.30 5.99
C GLU A 104 14.58 14.40 5.56
N VAL A 105 14.89 15.27 4.59
CA VAL A 105 16.26 15.60 4.19
C VAL A 105 16.58 17.05 4.57
N LYS A 106 17.46 17.20 5.56
CA LYS A 106 18.01 18.50 5.97
C LYS A 106 18.78 19.13 4.80
N ASN A 107 18.69 20.45 4.62
CA ASN A 107 19.43 21.19 3.58
C ASN A 107 19.23 20.64 2.15
N ASP A 108 18.02 20.16 1.84
CA ASP A 108 17.63 19.58 0.55
C ASP A 108 18.05 20.47 -0.66
N PRO A 109 18.81 19.95 -1.65
CA PRO A 109 19.15 20.69 -2.86
C PRO A 109 17.94 20.93 -3.76
N LEU A 110 16.90 20.08 -3.72
CA LEU A 110 15.65 20.24 -4.50
C LEU A 110 14.70 21.30 -3.91
N ARG A 111 15.17 22.13 -2.97
CA ARG A 111 14.46 23.31 -2.45
C ARG A 111 15.20 24.62 -2.74
N ARG A 112 16.22 24.57 -3.59
CA ARG A 112 17.09 25.71 -3.92
C ARG A 112 16.91 26.08 -5.39
N VAL A 113 16.93 27.37 -5.70
CA VAL A 113 17.07 27.84 -7.09
C VAL A 113 18.54 28.12 -7.34
N PHE A 114 19.10 27.52 -8.40
CA PHE A 114 20.50 27.68 -8.79
C PHE A 114 20.60 28.54 -10.06
N GLU A 115 21.49 29.54 -10.05
CA GLU A 115 21.66 30.44 -11.18
C GLU A 115 22.13 29.68 -12.44
N GLY A 116 21.44 29.88 -13.57
CA GLY A 116 21.72 29.19 -14.83
C GLY A 116 21.11 27.80 -14.98
N ILE A 117 20.56 27.20 -13.92
CA ILE A 117 19.77 25.95 -14.01
C ILE A 117 18.29 26.32 -14.05
N PRO A 118 17.49 25.84 -15.02
CA PRO A 118 16.05 26.06 -15.02
C PRO A 118 15.41 25.51 -13.75
N SER A 119 14.56 26.32 -13.11
CA SER A 119 13.73 25.88 -11.99
C SER A 119 13.00 24.59 -12.36
N HIS A 120 13.06 23.59 -11.48
CA HIS A 120 12.25 22.39 -11.65
C HIS A 120 10.76 22.61 -11.34
N ASN A 121 10.38 23.75 -10.75
CA ASN A 121 9.04 24.12 -10.26
C ASN A 121 8.39 23.16 -9.24
N MET A 122 8.96 21.97 -9.01
CA MET A 122 8.56 21.03 -7.97
C MET A 122 8.62 21.65 -6.57
N ASP A 123 7.47 21.98 -6.00
CA ASP A 123 7.30 22.20 -4.55
C ASP A 123 7.31 20.82 -3.87
N ILE A 124 8.47 20.42 -3.33
CA ILE A 124 8.73 19.04 -2.90
C ILE A 124 8.85 18.85 -1.39
N ASP A 125 8.13 17.85 -0.89
CA ASP A 125 8.13 17.39 0.50
C ASP A 125 7.89 15.85 0.60
N THR A 126 8.18 15.11 -0.48
CA THR A 126 7.75 13.71 -0.76
C THR A 126 8.90 12.69 -0.86
N TRP A 127 8.97 11.73 0.09
CA TRP A 127 9.96 10.62 0.11
C TRP A 127 9.43 9.42 0.94
N LEU A 128 9.66 8.14 0.57
CA LEU A 128 8.75 7.03 0.98
C LEU A 128 9.39 5.61 1.18
N TYR A 129 9.18 4.91 2.33
CA TYR A 129 9.45 3.44 2.58
C TYR A 129 8.44 2.68 3.52
N MET A 130 8.36 1.33 3.42
CA MET A 130 7.11 0.43 3.31
C MET A 130 5.76 -1.27 5.44
N GLU A 131 4.38 -1.55 5.66
CA GLU A 131 3.69 -2.70 6.38
C GLU A 131 2.15 -2.92 6.01
N TRP A 132 1.51 -4.10 6.27
CA TRP A 132 0.23 -4.75 5.73
C TRP A 132 -1.15 -4.03 5.51
N ILE A 133 -1.99 -4.62 4.62
CA ILE A 133 -3.31 -4.12 4.13
C ILE A 133 -4.43 -3.89 5.15
N GLU A 134 -4.88 -4.87 5.95
CA GLU A 134 -6.02 -4.59 6.86
C GLU A 134 -5.65 -3.58 7.96
N LYS A 135 -4.35 -3.47 8.21
CA LYS A 135 -3.75 -2.49 9.09
C LYS A 135 -3.66 -1.10 8.45
N MET A 136 -3.49 -0.98 7.13
CA MET A 136 -3.73 0.29 6.39
C MET A 136 -5.16 0.79 6.63
N VAL A 137 -6.16 -0.10 6.55
CA VAL A 137 -7.57 0.23 6.81
C VAL A 137 -7.79 0.66 8.26
N ILE A 138 -7.08 0.05 9.23
CA ILE A 138 -7.08 0.51 10.62
C ILE A 138 -6.40 1.88 10.75
N ALA A 139 -5.25 2.11 10.10
CA ALA A 139 -4.56 3.41 10.10
C ALA A 139 -5.47 4.54 9.59
N MET A 140 -6.23 4.31 8.53
CA MET A 140 -7.18 5.28 7.97
C MET A 140 -8.43 5.51 8.83
N GLY A 141 -8.82 4.54 9.67
CA GLY A 141 -9.94 4.65 10.61
C GLY A 141 -9.57 5.22 11.98
N TRP A 142 -8.36 4.90 12.46
CA TRP A 142 -7.80 5.25 13.76
C TRP A 142 -6.29 5.59 13.61
N PRO A 143 -5.94 6.76 13.03
CA PRO A 143 -4.54 7.18 12.83
C PRO A 143 -3.78 7.19 14.16
N PRO A 144 -2.64 6.48 14.29
CA PRO A 144 -1.91 6.45 15.54
C PRO A 144 -1.39 7.84 15.94
N ALA A 145 -1.57 8.18 17.22
CA ALA A 145 -0.94 9.36 17.80
C ALA A 145 0.58 9.20 17.82
N LYS A 146 1.31 10.33 17.80
CA LYS A 146 2.77 10.34 17.98
C LYS A 146 3.15 9.63 19.29
N PRO A 147 3.98 8.57 19.25
CA PRO A 147 4.46 7.91 20.46
C PRO A 147 5.39 8.80 21.30
N ASP A 148 5.44 8.52 22.60
CA ASP A 148 6.35 9.20 23.53
C ASP A 148 7.83 8.83 23.30
N GLY A 149 8.73 9.76 23.63
CA GLY A 149 10.18 9.57 23.64
C GLY A 149 10.96 10.42 22.62
N ASP A 150 12.29 10.44 22.76
CA ASP A 150 13.19 11.30 21.98
C ASP A 150 13.38 10.84 20.53
N ASN A 151 13.15 9.56 20.24
CA ASN A 151 13.20 8.96 18.91
C ASN A 151 12.04 7.98 18.72
N PRO A 152 10.80 8.51 18.56
CA PRO A 152 9.61 7.69 18.45
C PRO A 152 9.60 6.95 17.11
N LYS A 153 9.11 5.71 17.12
CA LYS A 153 8.98 4.84 15.95
C LYS A 153 7.52 4.60 15.62
N PRO A 154 7.16 4.32 14.36
CA PRO A 154 5.81 3.85 14.01
C PRO A 154 5.37 2.66 14.86
N VAL A 155 4.10 2.62 15.21
CA VAL A 155 3.47 1.62 16.09
C VAL A 155 2.48 0.76 15.31
N ILE A 156 2.22 -0.44 15.82
CA ILE A 156 1.16 -1.30 15.31
C ILE A 156 -0.19 -0.61 15.59
N GLU A 157 -1.06 -0.58 14.58
CA GLU A 157 -2.37 0.08 14.64
C GLU A 157 -3.38 -0.84 15.30
N GLU A 158 -4.19 -0.24 16.16
CA GLU A 158 -5.20 -0.91 16.96
C GLU A 158 -6.54 -0.18 16.84
N VAL A 159 -7.62 -0.96 16.70
CA VAL A 159 -8.97 -0.42 16.73
C VAL A 159 -9.32 -0.02 18.17
N SER A 160 -9.28 1.28 18.45
CA SER A 160 -9.54 1.84 19.79
C SER A 160 -10.71 2.82 19.76
N GLY A 161 -11.83 2.42 20.37
CA GLY A 161 -13.05 3.24 20.42
C GLY A 161 -13.65 3.52 19.05
N MET A 162 -14.29 4.69 18.92
CA MET A 162 -14.96 5.10 17.67
C MET A 162 -13.96 5.60 16.63
N PRO A 163 -14.22 5.38 15.32
CA PRO A 163 -13.32 5.83 14.27
C PRO A 163 -13.37 7.35 14.09
N HIS A 164 -12.18 7.93 13.89
CA HIS A 164 -11.93 9.37 13.85
C HIS A 164 -10.98 9.78 12.71
N GLY A 165 -10.26 8.83 12.10
CA GLY A 165 -9.44 9.10 10.92
C GLY A 165 -10.28 9.61 9.75
N GLY A 166 -11.31 8.86 9.35
CA GLY A 166 -12.21 9.25 8.27
C GLY A 166 -11.50 9.44 6.93
N LEU A 167 -10.42 8.69 6.71
CA LEU A 167 -9.66 8.74 5.48
C LEU A 167 -10.13 7.63 4.53
N ILE A 168 -10.22 7.94 3.24
CA ILE A 168 -10.48 6.99 2.15
C ILE A 168 -9.27 6.97 1.24
N HIS A 169 -8.85 5.81 0.74
CA HIS A 169 -7.72 5.73 -0.19
C HIS A 169 -8.06 6.11 -1.64
N HIS A 170 -9.24 5.70 -2.11
CA HIS A 170 -9.73 5.81 -3.50
C HIS A 170 -8.92 5.07 -4.57
N ASP A 171 -7.66 4.71 -4.31
CA ASP A 171 -6.79 3.96 -5.25
C ASP A 171 -6.05 2.80 -4.55
N MET A 172 -6.76 1.98 -3.76
CA MET A 172 -6.17 0.83 -3.04
C MET A 172 -6.27 -0.44 -3.90
N HIS A 173 -5.17 -0.79 -4.55
CA HIS A 173 -5.02 -2.01 -5.35
C HIS A 173 -3.60 -2.59 -5.19
N GLU A 174 -3.35 -3.80 -5.69
CA GLU A 174 -2.06 -4.51 -5.59
C GLU A 174 -0.85 -3.76 -6.18
N GLY A 175 -1.04 -2.97 -7.25
CA GLY A 175 0.02 -2.10 -7.79
C GLY A 175 0.46 -0.98 -6.84
N ASN A 176 -0.44 -0.54 -5.95
CA ASN A 176 -0.14 0.40 -4.85
C ASN A 176 0.22 -0.32 -3.54
N ILE A 177 0.65 -1.60 -3.62
CA ILE A 177 1.16 -2.37 -2.49
C ILE A 177 2.63 -2.77 -2.70
N MET A 178 3.52 -2.39 -1.77
CA MET A 178 4.96 -2.64 -1.87
C MET A 178 5.51 -3.60 -0.80
N ILE A 179 6.40 -4.49 -1.21
CA ILE A 179 7.07 -5.47 -0.34
C ILE A 179 8.40 -4.89 0.20
N GLY A 180 8.65 -5.03 1.50
CA GLY A 180 9.94 -4.78 2.14
C GLY A 180 10.52 -6.03 2.81
N ASP A 181 11.42 -5.84 3.78
CA ASP A 181 12.20 -6.90 4.45
C ASP A 181 11.36 -7.89 5.30
N LEU A 182 12.03 -8.76 6.06
CA LEU A 182 11.47 -9.46 7.22
C LEU A 182 11.85 -8.72 8.52
N ILE A 183 11.03 -8.82 9.57
CA ILE A 183 11.41 -8.41 10.94
C ILE A 183 11.45 -9.66 11.85
N PRO A 184 12.63 -10.31 12.01
CA PRO A 184 12.81 -11.47 12.89
C PRO A 184 12.51 -11.22 14.38
N THR A 185 12.42 -9.96 14.80
CA THR A 185 12.12 -9.54 16.18
C THR A 185 10.75 -8.89 16.32
N ASP A 186 9.82 -9.14 15.39
CA ASP A 186 8.48 -8.55 15.44
C ASP A 186 7.65 -9.16 16.58
N SER A 187 7.13 -8.30 17.46
CA SER A 187 6.37 -8.73 18.65
C SER A 187 4.93 -9.18 18.33
N GLY A 188 4.40 -8.87 17.14
CA GLY A 188 3.17 -9.47 16.64
C GLY A 188 3.35 -10.91 16.14
N MET A 189 4.61 -11.27 15.82
CA MET A 189 5.04 -12.42 15.02
C MET A 189 4.60 -12.37 13.53
N GLU A 190 3.76 -11.40 13.17
CA GLU A 190 3.11 -11.24 11.87
C GLU A 190 4.15 -11.12 10.73
N HIS A 191 5.34 -10.58 11.02
CA HIS A 191 6.39 -10.28 10.02
C HIS A 191 7.70 -11.06 10.22
N THR A 192 7.63 -12.17 10.96
CA THR A 192 8.77 -13.08 11.24
C THR A 192 8.94 -14.20 10.20
N LEU A 193 7.96 -14.35 9.30
CA LEU A 193 7.86 -15.42 8.31
C LEU A 193 7.45 -14.87 6.92
N THR A 194 6.42 -14.02 6.90
CA THR A 194 6.02 -13.20 5.76
C THR A 194 6.67 -11.82 5.80
N PRO A 195 7.03 -11.22 4.65
CA PRO A 195 7.65 -9.90 4.59
C PRO A 195 6.67 -8.79 4.97
N ILE A 196 7.19 -7.57 5.07
CA ILE A 196 6.39 -6.36 5.31
C ILE A 196 5.72 -5.82 4.02
N LEU A 197 4.44 -5.40 4.06
CA LEU A 197 3.57 -5.23 2.86
C LEU A 197 2.74 -3.92 2.82
N TYR A 198 3.33 -2.80 2.39
CA TYR A 198 2.85 -1.42 2.55
C TYR A 198 1.79 -0.91 1.59
N LEU A 199 1.04 0.12 2.03
CA LEU A 199 0.33 1.06 1.14
C LEU A 199 1.29 2.10 0.58
N ILE A 200 1.13 2.44 -0.70
CA ILE A 200 1.78 3.59 -1.33
C ILE A 200 0.76 4.44 -2.11
N ASP A 201 1.27 5.51 -2.73
CA ASP A 201 0.54 6.47 -3.57
C ASP A 201 -0.71 7.08 -2.90
N LEU A 202 -0.46 7.86 -1.86
CA LEU A 202 -1.54 8.52 -1.09
C LEU A 202 -2.14 9.73 -1.82
N GLY A 203 -1.86 9.92 -3.12
CA GLY A 203 -2.25 11.10 -3.90
C GLY A 203 -3.75 11.21 -4.19
N CYS A 204 -4.47 10.08 -4.19
CA CYS A 204 -5.93 10.05 -4.32
C CYS A 204 -6.69 10.10 -2.98
N MET A 205 -5.98 10.13 -1.85
CA MET A 205 -6.60 10.05 -0.53
C MET A 205 -7.54 11.22 -0.22
N ARG A 206 -8.61 10.94 0.54
CA ARG A 206 -9.63 11.93 0.91
C ARG A 206 -10.07 11.80 2.37
N LYS A 207 -10.04 12.92 3.12
CA LYS A 207 -10.71 13.05 4.43
C LYS A 207 -12.19 13.38 4.21
N VAL A 208 -13.08 12.62 4.83
CA VAL A 208 -14.53 12.91 4.87
C VAL A 208 -14.84 13.96 5.94
N GLU A 209 -16.08 14.49 5.92
CA GLU A 209 -16.61 15.31 7.01
C GLU A 209 -16.49 14.57 8.34
N ASP A 210 -15.92 15.21 9.37
CA ASP A 210 -15.55 14.52 10.62
C ASP A 210 -16.77 14.29 11.53
N ASN A 211 -17.60 13.34 11.13
CA ASN A 211 -18.69 12.79 11.93
C ASN A 211 -18.66 11.25 11.89
N LEU A 212 -19.25 10.63 12.92
CA LEU A 212 -19.21 9.18 13.10
C LEU A 212 -19.76 8.40 11.88
N GLN A 213 -20.82 8.88 11.24
CA GLN A 213 -21.43 8.17 10.11
C GLN A 213 -20.49 8.14 8.91
N GLN A 214 -19.90 9.28 8.56
CA GLN A 214 -18.94 9.37 7.46
C GLN A 214 -17.63 8.63 7.79
N ASN A 215 -17.10 8.76 9.02
CA ASN A 215 -15.90 8.04 9.44
C ASN A 215 -16.08 6.50 9.42
N VAL A 216 -17.29 5.98 9.68
CA VAL A 216 -17.64 4.55 9.51
C VAL A 216 -17.77 4.16 8.05
N LEU A 217 -18.41 4.99 7.21
CA LEU A 217 -18.52 4.73 5.76
C LEU A 217 -17.15 4.68 5.08
N ALA A 218 -16.24 5.60 5.43
CA ALA A 218 -14.87 5.62 4.92
C ALA A 218 -14.11 4.31 5.17
N ILE A 219 -14.25 3.73 6.37
CA ILE A 219 -13.68 2.40 6.69
C ILE A 219 -14.31 1.32 5.82
N HIS A 220 -15.63 1.35 5.59
CA HIS A 220 -16.30 0.38 4.74
C HIS A 220 -15.95 0.52 3.26
N GLU A 221 -15.61 1.72 2.76
CA GLU A 221 -15.06 1.95 1.43
C GLU A 221 -13.67 1.30 1.32
N ASN A 222 -12.70 1.71 2.14
CA ASN A 222 -11.37 1.08 2.18
C ASN A 222 -11.39 -0.45 2.39
N THR A 223 -12.36 -0.96 3.16
CA THR A 223 -12.56 -2.40 3.39
C THR A 223 -12.94 -3.13 2.10
N PHE A 224 -13.64 -2.47 1.17
CA PHE A 224 -13.99 -3.05 -0.13
C PHE A 224 -12.78 -3.09 -1.06
N ASP A 225 -12.03 -2.00 -1.13
CA ASP A 225 -10.86 -1.85 -2.01
C ASP A 225 -9.74 -2.82 -1.59
N MET A 226 -9.49 -2.94 -0.27
CA MET A 226 -8.68 -4.01 0.33
C MET A 226 -9.15 -5.40 -0.13
N GLY A 227 -10.46 -5.63 -0.22
CA GLY A 227 -11.03 -6.87 -0.73
C GLY A 227 -10.72 -7.15 -2.20
N LEU A 228 -10.58 -6.10 -3.03
CA LEU A 228 -10.17 -6.22 -4.44
C LEU A 228 -8.68 -6.59 -4.52
N ALA A 229 -7.81 -5.84 -3.81
CA ALA A 229 -6.38 -6.14 -3.74
C ALA A 229 -6.11 -7.57 -3.21
N MET A 230 -6.87 -8.01 -2.20
CA MET A 230 -6.80 -9.39 -1.70
C MET A 230 -7.22 -10.43 -2.75
N ILE A 231 -8.15 -10.13 -3.66
CA ILE A 231 -8.50 -11.05 -4.76
C ILE A 231 -7.32 -11.21 -5.73
N GLY A 232 -6.70 -10.12 -6.19
CA GLY A 232 -5.55 -10.19 -7.08
C GLY A 232 -4.43 -11.06 -6.51
N LEU A 233 -4.06 -10.79 -5.25
CA LEU A 233 -3.01 -11.50 -4.52
C LEU A 233 -3.29 -13.01 -4.32
N ILE A 234 -4.49 -13.41 -3.88
CA ILE A 234 -4.77 -14.83 -3.59
C ILE A 234 -5.04 -15.66 -4.84
N THR A 235 -5.56 -15.04 -5.92
CA THR A 235 -5.87 -15.74 -7.16
C THR A 235 -4.72 -15.73 -8.18
N GLN A 236 -3.71 -14.89 -7.97
CA GLN A 236 -2.61 -14.63 -8.92
C GLN A 236 -3.14 -14.12 -10.27
N ASN A 237 -4.17 -13.28 -10.22
CA ASN A 237 -4.83 -12.67 -11.38
C ASN A 237 -5.19 -11.21 -11.05
N GLU A 238 -4.28 -10.30 -11.36
CA GLU A 238 -4.40 -8.86 -11.14
C GLU A 238 -5.71 -8.28 -11.70
N HIS A 239 -6.06 -8.63 -12.94
CA HIS A 239 -7.28 -8.15 -13.60
C HIS A 239 -8.59 -8.63 -12.96
N LEU A 240 -8.56 -9.63 -12.08
CA LEU A 240 -9.77 -10.18 -11.46
C LEU A 240 -10.45 -9.20 -10.49
N GLY A 241 -9.71 -8.22 -9.96
CA GLY A 241 -10.27 -7.14 -9.15
C GLY A 241 -11.00 -6.08 -9.99
N GLU A 242 -10.50 -5.78 -11.19
CA GLU A 242 -10.94 -4.68 -12.05
C GLU A 242 -12.44 -4.79 -12.45
N ASP A 243 -12.91 -6.01 -12.70
CA ASP A 243 -14.32 -6.30 -13.07
C ASP A 243 -15.31 -6.20 -11.89
N ILE A 244 -14.84 -6.10 -10.63
CA ILE A 244 -15.70 -6.24 -9.43
C ILE A 244 -16.23 -4.87 -8.96
N VAL A 245 -17.23 -4.37 -9.68
CA VAL A 245 -18.04 -3.23 -9.22
C VAL A 245 -19.10 -3.63 -8.18
N VAL A 246 -19.55 -2.68 -7.36
CA VAL A 246 -20.64 -2.89 -6.39
C VAL A 246 -21.99 -3.03 -7.10
N SER A 247 -22.48 -4.26 -7.26
CA SER A 247 -23.77 -4.56 -7.91
C SER A 247 -24.61 -5.58 -7.13
N ALA A 248 -25.71 -5.11 -6.53
CA ALA A 248 -26.70 -5.98 -5.89
C ALA A 248 -27.44 -6.94 -6.87
N ARG A 249 -27.32 -6.70 -8.18
CA ARG A 249 -27.88 -7.54 -9.24
C ARG A 249 -26.99 -8.75 -9.53
N ASP A 250 -25.67 -8.54 -9.52
CA ASP A 250 -24.68 -9.51 -9.99
C ASP A 250 -23.93 -10.19 -8.84
N ALA A 251 -24.06 -9.66 -7.61
CA ALA A 251 -23.66 -10.29 -6.36
C ALA A 251 -24.41 -11.60 -6.06
N ARG A 252 -23.81 -12.46 -5.23
CA ARG A 252 -24.44 -13.71 -4.74
C ARG A 252 -24.51 -13.77 -3.22
N LEU A 253 -25.49 -14.50 -2.70
CA LEU A 253 -25.65 -14.75 -1.26
C LEU A 253 -24.63 -15.76 -0.74
N PHE A 254 -23.71 -15.31 0.12
CA PHE A 254 -22.78 -16.17 0.86
C PHE A 254 -23.05 -16.10 2.38
N GLN A 255 -22.28 -16.86 3.17
CA GLN A 255 -22.37 -16.89 4.63
C GLN A 255 -20.96 -17.04 5.21
N LEU A 256 -20.52 -16.09 6.05
CA LEU A 256 -19.14 -16.03 6.59
C LEU A 256 -18.81 -17.18 7.57
N HIS A 257 -19.82 -17.75 8.23
CA HIS A 257 -19.69 -18.82 9.22
C HIS A 257 -21.04 -19.52 9.42
N ASN A 258 -21.02 -20.78 9.88
CA ASN A 258 -22.23 -21.55 10.17
C ASN A 258 -23.18 -20.76 11.09
N ASN A 259 -24.46 -20.70 10.71
CA ASN A 259 -25.53 -19.94 11.38
C ASN A 259 -25.38 -18.41 11.41
N GLY A 260 -24.38 -17.83 10.72
CA GLY A 260 -24.29 -16.38 10.52
C GLY A 260 -25.38 -15.83 9.58
N PRO A 261 -25.54 -14.50 9.46
CA PRO A 261 -26.41 -13.91 8.46
C PRO A 261 -25.94 -14.29 7.04
N ARG A 262 -26.90 -14.43 6.10
CA ARG A 262 -26.61 -14.51 4.67
C ARG A 262 -26.61 -13.10 4.10
N VAL A 263 -25.53 -12.75 3.41
CA VAL A 263 -25.27 -11.39 2.88
C VAL A 263 -24.84 -11.47 1.42
N LEU A 264 -25.04 -10.40 0.65
CA LEU A 264 -24.67 -10.36 -0.78
C LEU A 264 -23.20 -9.95 -0.93
N THR A 265 -22.40 -10.71 -1.69
CA THR A 265 -21.02 -10.37 -2.06
C THR A 265 -20.83 -10.22 -3.56
N ASN A 266 -20.06 -9.22 -3.95
CA ASN A 266 -19.63 -9.00 -5.33
C ASN A 266 -18.48 -9.96 -5.70
N GLY A 267 -17.58 -10.22 -4.74
CA GLY A 267 -16.48 -11.20 -4.83
C GLY A 267 -16.93 -12.66 -4.83
N HIS A 268 -18.04 -12.98 -5.47
CA HIS A 268 -18.60 -14.34 -5.52
C HIS A 268 -17.83 -15.27 -6.48
N MET A 269 -17.02 -14.70 -7.37
CA MET A 269 -16.24 -15.43 -8.38
C MET A 269 -15.09 -16.27 -7.80
N ILE A 270 -14.68 -16.01 -6.55
CA ILE A 270 -13.74 -16.85 -5.82
C ILE A 270 -14.41 -17.96 -5.00
N LEU A 271 -15.75 -18.08 -5.04
CA LEU A 271 -16.52 -19.14 -4.39
C LEU A 271 -16.82 -20.30 -5.38
N PRO A 272 -17.02 -21.54 -4.90
CA PRO A 272 -17.45 -22.64 -5.74
C PRO A 272 -18.76 -22.37 -6.49
N GLY A 273 -18.84 -22.87 -7.72
CA GLY A 273 -20.01 -22.73 -8.60
C GLY A 273 -21.24 -23.53 -8.14
N PRO A 274 -22.41 -23.32 -8.76
CA PRO A 274 -23.63 -24.10 -8.50
C PRO A 274 -23.50 -25.60 -8.88
N ASP A 275 -22.52 -25.93 -9.70
CA ASP A 275 -22.05 -27.26 -10.08
C ASP A 275 -21.09 -27.90 -9.05
N GLY A 276 -20.67 -27.13 -8.03
CA GLY A 276 -19.68 -27.54 -7.04
C GLY A 276 -18.23 -27.39 -7.49
N VAL A 277 -17.97 -26.82 -8.68
CA VAL A 277 -16.60 -26.59 -9.16
C VAL A 277 -15.97 -25.41 -8.40
N ASP A 278 -14.85 -25.67 -7.74
CA ASP A 278 -14.02 -24.64 -7.11
C ASP A 278 -13.09 -24.02 -8.17
N PRO A 279 -13.14 -22.70 -8.44
CA PRO A 279 -12.29 -22.06 -9.44
C PRO A 279 -10.83 -21.85 -9.01
N TYR A 280 -10.52 -21.86 -7.70
CA TYR A 280 -9.18 -21.55 -7.16
C TYR A 280 -8.76 -22.52 -6.05
N PRO A 281 -8.82 -23.86 -6.24
CA PRO A 281 -8.84 -24.87 -5.17
C PRO A 281 -7.63 -24.91 -4.22
N TRP A 282 -6.55 -24.19 -4.51
CA TRP A 282 -5.42 -23.98 -3.61
C TRP A 282 -5.73 -22.96 -2.49
N VAL A 283 -6.52 -21.92 -2.78
CA VAL A 283 -6.84 -20.82 -1.86
C VAL A 283 -7.72 -21.33 -0.71
N ASP A 284 -7.38 -21.00 0.54
CA ASP A 284 -8.16 -21.46 1.68
C ASP A 284 -9.61 -20.96 1.67
N TYR A 285 -10.52 -21.87 2.01
CA TYR A 285 -11.96 -21.63 2.05
C TYR A 285 -12.34 -20.44 2.94
N HIS A 286 -11.74 -20.31 4.13
CA HIS A 286 -12.09 -19.23 5.06
C HIS A 286 -11.46 -17.89 4.68
N LEU A 287 -10.29 -17.91 4.01
CA LEU A 287 -9.69 -16.70 3.45
C LEU A 287 -10.63 -16.09 2.39
N ARG A 288 -11.20 -16.93 1.51
CA ARG A 288 -12.23 -16.48 0.55
C ARG A 288 -13.47 -15.93 1.27
N LEU A 289 -13.97 -16.61 2.30
CA LEU A 289 -15.14 -16.11 3.04
C LEU A 289 -14.88 -14.74 3.71
N LEU A 290 -13.65 -14.49 4.18
CA LEU A 290 -13.25 -13.16 4.67
C LEU A 290 -13.24 -12.13 3.54
N VAL A 291 -12.61 -12.44 2.40
CA VAL A 291 -12.56 -11.55 1.22
C VAL A 291 -13.96 -11.27 0.64
N CYS A 292 -14.83 -12.27 0.57
CA CYS A 292 -16.24 -12.09 0.24
C CYS A 292 -16.97 -11.18 1.24
N ALA A 293 -16.58 -11.19 2.51
CA ALA A 293 -17.12 -10.30 3.55
C ALA A 293 -16.52 -8.89 3.50
N CYS A 294 -15.32 -8.71 2.94
CA CYS A 294 -14.80 -7.39 2.56
C CYS A 294 -15.63 -6.82 1.39
N LEU A 295 -15.89 -7.66 0.38
CA LEU A 295 -16.62 -7.33 -0.84
C LEU A 295 -18.16 -7.40 -0.72
N ALA A 296 -18.69 -7.27 0.50
CA ALA A 296 -20.14 -7.25 0.73
C ALA A 296 -20.78 -6.01 0.07
N THR A 297 -21.99 -6.20 -0.46
CA THR A 297 -22.64 -5.22 -1.33
C THR A 297 -23.06 -3.97 -0.57
N GLN A 298 -23.68 -4.15 0.60
CA GLN A 298 -24.02 -3.03 1.48
C GLN A 298 -22.80 -2.68 2.34
N PRO A 299 -22.39 -1.39 2.45
CA PRO A 299 -21.25 -0.99 3.27
C PRO A 299 -21.31 -1.54 4.70
N HIS A 300 -22.46 -1.42 5.36
CA HIS A 300 -22.66 -1.90 6.75
C HIS A 300 -22.71 -3.43 6.91
N GLU A 301 -22.76 -4.20 5.82
CA GLU A 301 -22.59 -5.66 5.84
C GLU A 301 -21.11 -6.07 5.70
N ARG A 302 -20.22 -5.15 5.32
CA ARG A 302 -18.78 -5.42 5.13
C ARG A 302 -18.12 -5.70 6.48
N ILE A 303 -17.18 -6.64 6.49
CA ILE A 303 -16.48 -7.06 7.71
C ILE A 303 -15.61 -5.92 8.27
N GLY A 304 -16.02 -5.33 9.39
CA GLY A 304 -15.23 -4.30 10.07
C GLY A 304 -13.84 -4.81 10.47
N PRO A 305 -12.78 -3.98 10.36
CA PRO A 305 -11.38 -4.44 10.39
C PRO A 305 -10.98 -5.13 11.70
N HIS A 306 -11.53 -4.72 12.86
CA HIS A 306 -11.32 -5.43 14.13
C HIS A 306 -11.76 -6.90 14.07
N ARG A 307 -12.89 -7.18 13.40
CA ARG A 307 -13.41 -8.55 13.26
C ARG A 307 -12.58 -9.35 12.25
N LEU A 308 -12.13 -8.72 11.17
CA LEU A 308 -11.22 -9.32 10.19
C LEU A 308 -9.89 -9.70 10.86
N HIS A 309 -9.23 -8.76 11.53
CA HIS A 309 -7.98 -9.01 12.25
C HIS A 309 -8.12 -10.14 13.28
N ASN A 310 -9.21 -10.19 14.05
CA ASN A 310 -9.44 -11.30 14.99
C ASN A 310 -9.57 -12.67 14.30
N PHE A 311 -10.18 -12.76 13.11
CA PHE A 311 -10.22 -14.01 12.34
C PHE A 311 -8.84 -14.36 11.76
N LEU A 312 -8.13 -13.39 11.17
CA LEU A 312 -6.77 -13.60 10.62
C LEU A 312 -5.81 -14.06 11.71
N LYS A 313 -5.76 -13.36 12.85
CA LYS A 313 -4.92 -13.68 14.02
C LYS A 313 -5.25 -15.04 14.64
N HIS A 314 -6.51 -15.50 14.55
CA HIS A 314 -6.89 -16.87 14.93
C HIS A 314 -6.38 -17.88 13.89
N TYR A 315 -6.62 -17.66 12.61
CA TYR A 315 -6.19 -18.59 11.56
C TYR A 315 -4.66 -18.72 11.43
N ILE A 316 -3.90 -17.64 11.61
CA ILE A 316 -2.43 -17.67 11.65
C ILE A 316 -1.89 -18.53 12.81
N ARG A 317 -2.61 -18.59 13.94
CA ARG A 317 -2.21 -19.37 15.13
C ARG A 317 -2.60 -20.84 15.06
N GLU A 318 -3.74 -21.16 14.46
CA GLU A 318 -4.29 -22.53 14.43
C GLU A 318 -4.00 -23.29 13.11
N ARG A 319 -3.27 -22.69 12.15
CA ARG A 319 -3.04 -23.27 10.82
C ARG A 319 -1.57 -23.19 10.40
N ASP A 320 -0.85 -24.21 10.82
CA ASP A 320 0.53 -24.47 10.41
C ASP A 320 0.59 -25.36 9.14
N GLN A 321 1.81 -25.75 8.77
CA GLN A 321 2.05 -26.75 7.73
C GLN A 321 1.29 -28.07 7.95
N GLN A 322 1.07 -28.50 9.20
CA GLN A 322 0.42 -29.78 9.52
C GLN A 322 -1.09 -29.71 9.31
N PHE A 323 -1.74 -28.57 9.59
CA PHE A 323 -3.13 -28.31 9.22
C PHE A 323 -3.33 -28.48 7.71
N TYR A 324 -2.52 -27.81 6.89
CA TYR A 324 -2.63 -27.88 5.43
C TYR A 324 -2.21 -29.24 4.86
N ALA A 325 -1.18 -29.88 5.41
CA ALA A 325 -0.79 -31.25 5.06
C ALA A 325 -1.94 -32.24 5.26
N THR A 326 -2.62 -32.15 6.40
CA THR A 326 -3.77 -33.00 6.73
C THR A 326 -4.97 -32.72 5.82
N LYS A 327 -5.25 -31.43 5.56
CA LYS A 327 -6.35 -30.97 4.69
C LYS A 327 -6.18 -31.45 3.24
N TYR A 328 -5.00 -31.26 2.66
CA TYR A 328 -4.71 -31.55 1.26
C TYR A 328 -4.08 -32.93 1.02
N ARG A 329 -3.85 -33.72 2.08
CA ARG A 329 -3.24 -35.06 2.06
C ARG A 329 -1.84 -35.08 1.40
N ASN A 330 -1.06 -34.03 1.63
CA ASN A 330 0.32 -33.91 1.16
C ASN A 330 1.31 -34.03 2.34
N ASN A 331 2.60 -33.75 2.11
CA ASN A 331 3.65 -33.87 3.11
C ASN A 331 3.95 -32.56 3.89
N GLY A 332 3.13 -31.51 3.73
CA GLY A 332 3.30 -30.20 4.37
C GLY A 332 4.42 -29.32 3.81
N TYR A 333 5.34 -29.88 3.02
CA TYR A 333 6.59 -29.20 2.64
C TYR A 333 6.39 -27.89 1.87
N SER A 334 5.31 -27.77 1.08
CA SER A 334 4.97 -26.53 0.36
C SER A 334 4.62 -25.37 1.29
N GLU A 335 4.03 -25.68 2.45
CA GLU A 335 3.54 -24.72 3.45
C GLU A 335 4.49 -24.59 4.66
N SER A 336 5.69 -25.18 4.59
CA SER A 336 6.65 -25.16 5.69
C SER A 336 7.29 -23.79 5.89
N ASP A 337 7.59 -23.47 7.14
CA ASP A 337 8.29 -22.25 7.58
C ASP A 337 9.59 -22.01 6.78
N GLU A 338 10.34 -23.06 6.52
CA GLU A 338 11.58 -23.02 5.74
C GLU A 338 11.30 -22.78 4.25
N ARG A 339 10.23 -23.37 3.70
CA ARG A 339 9.85 -23.20 2.30
C ARG A 339 9.34 -21.79 2.02
N ILE A 340 8.57 -21.21 2.93
CA ILE A 340 8.06 -19.84 2.85
C ILE A 340 9.23 -18.84 2.93
N ARG A 341 10.16 -19.01 3.89
CA ARG A 341 11.39 -18.19 3.94
C ARG A 341 12.25 -18.33 2.68
N TRP A 342 12.36 -19.53 2.11
CA TRP A 342 13.07 -19.75 0.85
C TRP A 342 12.38 -19.05 -0.33
N ILE A 343 11.05 -19.06 -0.41
CA ILE A 343 10.28 -18.34 -1.44
C ILE A 343 10.59 -16.83 -1.39
N PHE A 344 10.53 -16.21 -0.21
CA PHE A 344 10.83 -14.77 -0.09
C PHE A 344 12.32 -14.45 -0.31
N SER A 345 13.24 -15.32 0.15
CA SER A 345 14.67 -15.20 -0.17
C SER A 345 14.91 -15.16 -1.67
N GLU A 346 14.49 -16.19 -2.40
CA GLU A 346 14.89 -16.38 -3.80
C GLU A 346 14.07 -15.58 -4.80
N LEU A 347 12.80 -15.29 -4.51
CA LEU A 347 11.86 -14.66 -5.46
C LEU A 347 11.54 -13.19 -5.14
N VAL A 348 12.00 -12.66 -4.01
CA VAL A 348 11.78 -11.25 -3.62
C VAL A 348 13.08 -10.56 -3.21
N PHE A 349 13.90 -11.16 -2.36
CA PHE A 349 15.11 -10.51 -1.83
C PHE A 349 16.36 -10.68 -2.71
N ASN A 350 16.46 -11.80 -3.44
CA ASN A 350 17.58 -12.13 -4.33
C ASN A 350 17.23 -11.98 -5.83
N ALA A 351 16.13 -11.27 -6.15
CA ALA A 351 15.57 -11.12 -7.51
C ALA A 351 16.30 -10.08 -8.39
#